data_AF-A0A124GAX5-F1
#
_entry.id   AF-A0A124GAX5-F1
#
_cell.length_a   1.000
_cell.length_b   1.000
_cell.length_c   1.000
_cell.angle_alpha   90.00
_cell.angle_beta   90.00
_cell.angle_gamma   90.00
#
_symmetry.space_group_name_H-M   'P 1'
#
loop_
_entity.id
_entity.type
_entity.pdbx_description
1 polymer ?
#
loop_
_entity_poly.entity_id
_entity_poly.type
_entity_poly.pdbx_seq_one_letter_code
_entity_poly.pdbx_strand_id
1 'polypeptide(L)'
;MFGDLIKAGAKAMGGARFGLLNVLPGALLVTVTTVLALAHAYDLDRPVDLGDVLPDEAGTGAVLGFALAALVGGILLRPFERVLVQQVEGYWDAPSPLARLRGAAVELHRRRRDNAAARIQLVEWKPLEFQHGVSTLRSLSDQERRMRRRERALTRDERIVDGYPDDKTTSAAEQRIHRSELMPTRLGNVLRRGERLAGDRYGLDSMVAYPRIYPYVSERLAEAMARNLELLTTTVSLSVSFGLLSAITLPLLGRLDLWSLVPLAAIGLSVLAYRGALITAAYAGTVFSTVFDVHRFDLAAAMRYALPRTAAEEFELNQSLTRYLSKAESHTLQDDAELRDKRFSHPEGSPPPPGQPLIPPPGDGDASA
;
A
#
# COMPACT_ATOMS: atom_id res chain seq x y z
N MET A 1 31.52 15.60 -5.12
CA MET A 1 32.29 14.95 -4.04
C MET A 1 31.42 14.27 -2.98
N PHE A 2 30.67 14.97 -2.11
CA PHE A 2 29.80 14.29 -1.12
C PHE A 2 28.67 13.45 -1.76
N GLY A 3 28.04 13.97 -2.82
CA GLY A 3 27.01 13.24 -3.58
C GLY A 3 27.54 11.99 -4.29
N ASP A 4 28.79 11.99 -4.72
CA ASP A 4 29.43 10.86 -5.39
C ASP A 4 29.86 9.78 -4.39
N LEU A 5 30.26 10.19 -3.17
CA LEU A 5 30.57 9.28 -2.07
C LEU A 5 29.30 8.58 -1.54
N ILE A 6 28.18 9.31 -1.43
CA ILE A 6 26.87 8.74 -1.06
C ILE A 6 26.38 7.79 -2.15
N LYS A 7 26.54 8.15 -3.44
CA LYS A 7 26.23 7.25 -4.56
C LYS A 7 27.12 6.01 -4.58
N ALA A 8 28.41 6.14 -4.31
CA ALA A 8 29.36 5.04 -4.26
C ALA A 8 29.08 4.10 -3.08
N GLY A 9 28.78 4.63 -1.90
CA GLY A 9 28.38 3.87 -0.71
C GLY A 9 27.05 3.13 -0.92
N ALA A 10 26.05 3.79 -1.50
CA ALA A 10 24.76 3.17 -1.84
C ALA A 10 24.87 2.08 -2.91
N LYS A 11 25.83 2.21 -3.84
CA LYS A 11 26.11 1.20 -4.87
C LYS A 11 26.91 0.01 -4.32
N ALA A 12 27.89 0.27 -3.45
CA ALA A 12 28.70 -0.77 -2.80
C ALA A 12 27.91 -1.63 -1.81
N MET A 13 26.87 -1.07 -1.18
CA MET A 13 26.03 -1.81 -0.23
C MET A 13 24.87 -2.58 -0.86
N GLY A 14 24.75 -2.65 -2.20
CA GLY A 14 23.83 -3.60 -2.85
C GLY A 14 22.56 -3.02 -3.47
N GLY A 15 22.64 -1.83 -4.09
CA GLY A 15 21.78 -1.34 -5.17
C GLY A 15 20.26 -1.47 -5.00
N ALA A 16 19.54 -0.34 -4.92
CA ALA A 16 18.07 -0.21 -4.76
C ALA A 16 17.45 -0.89 -3.51
N ARG A 17 18.03 -1.97 -2.99
CA ARG A 17 17.61 -2.72 -1.80
C ARG A 17 18.12 -2.08 -0.50
N PHE A 18 19.17 -1.28 -0.59
CA PHE A 18 19.76 -0.48 0.49
C PHE A 18 19.52 1.01 0.26
N GLY A 19 18.28 1.40 0.00
CA GLY A 19 17.88 2.79 0.10
C GLY A 19 18.23 3.32 1.50
N LEU A 20 18.99 4.41 1.57
CA LEU A 20 19.33 5.10 2.82
C LEU A 20 18.05 5.46 3.61
N LEU A 21 16.98 5.75 2.87
CA LEU A 21 15.63 6.02 3.37
C LEU A 21 15.10 4.88 4.26
N ASN A 22 15.42 3.63 3.95
CA ASN A 22 14.96 2.47 4.71
C ASN A 22 15.83 2.19 5.96
N VAL A 23 16.96 2.87 6.16
CA VAL A 23 17.75 2.80 7.43
C VAL A 23 17.35 3.92 8.40
N LEU A 24 16.86 5.03 7.83
CA LEU A 24 16.57 6.25 8.56
C LEU A 24 15.63 6.07 9.78
N PRO A 25 14.53 5.29 9.72
CA PRO A 25 13.62 5.15 10.84
C PRO A 25 14.27 4.49 12.06
N GLY A 26 14.93 3.35 11.87
CA GLY A 26 15.67 2.66 12.93
C GLY A 26 16.85 3.48 13.46
N ALA A 27 17.61 4.15 12.58
CA ALA A 27 18.70 5.03 13.00
C ALA A 27 18.20 6.22 13.83
N LEU A 28 17.06 6.84 13.46
CA LEU A 28 16.40 7.88 14.25
C LEU A 28 15.96 7.36 15.61
N LEU A 29 15.34 6.18 15.66
CA LEU A 29 14.92 5.55 16.91
C LEU A 29 16.11 5.34 17.85
N VAL A 30 17.19 4.73 17.36
CA VAL A 30 18.42 4.50 18.13
C VAL A 30 19.05 5.82 18.58
N THR A 31 19.13 6.80 17.66
CA THR A 31 19.72 8.11 17.96
C THR A 31 18.96 8.81 19.08
N VAL A 32 17.65 8.98 18.94
CA VAL A 32 16.83 9.72 19.92
C VAL A 32 16.82 9.02 21.27
N THR A 33 16.65 7.69 21.28
CA THR A 33 16.66 6.93 22.54
C THR A 33 18.01 6.99 23.25
N THR A 34 19.13 6.89 22.52
CA THR A 34 20.47 7.00 23.10
C THR A 34 20.73 8.41 23.63
N VAL A 35 20.36 9.45 22.88
CA VAL A 35 20.50 10.84 23.32
C VAL A 35 19.70 11.10 24.60
N LEU A 36 18.44 10.63 24.68
CA LEU A 36 17.62 10.79 25.89
C LEU A 36 18.19 10.04 27.08
N ALA A 37 18.74 8.84 26.87
CA ALA A 37 19.38 8.07 27.92
C ALA A 37 20.64 8.78 28.46
N LEU A 38 21.52 9.24 27.56
CA LEU A 38 22.75 9.94 27.93
C LEU A 38 22.49 11.31 28.57
N ALA A 39 21.41 11.97 28.17
CA ALA A 39 20.99 13.25 28.76
C ALA A 39 20.32 13.11 30.14
N HIS A 40 20.32 11.90 30.72
CA HIS A 40 19.64 11.58 31.98
C HIS A 40 18.14 11.90 31.96
N ALA A 41 17.49 11.85 30.79
CA ALA A 41 16.07 12.20 30.67
C ALA A 41 15.15 11.27 31.49
N TYR A 42 15.59 10.05 31.77
CA TYR A 42 14.84 9.07 32.56
C TYR A 42 15.03 9.22 34.07
N ASP A 43 16.00 10.00 34.55
CA ASP A 43 16.15 10.34 35.97
C ASP A 43 15.20 11.48 36.33
N LEU A 44 14.05 11.14 36.91
CA LEU A 44 12.99 12.11 37.22
C LEU A 44 13.44 13.20 38.22
N ASP A 45 14.44 12.90 39.04
CA ASP A 45 14.95 13.80 40.08
C ASP A 45 16.04 14.77 39.58
N ARG A 46 16.54 14.58 38.35
CA ARG A 46 17.62 15.40 37.76
C ARG A 46 17.10 16.17 36.54
N PRO A 47 17.49 17.44 36.32
CA PRO A 47 17.21 18.13 35.06
C PRO A 47 17.91 17.41 33.90
N VAL A 48 17.30 17.46 32.72
CA VAL A 48 17.89 16.90 31.50
C VAL A 48 19.10 17.74 31.09
N ASP A 49 20.26 17.10 30.94
CA ASP A 49 21.51 17.76 30.61
C ASP A 49 22.04 17.26 29.26
N LEU A 50 21.92 18.09 28.22
CA LEU A 50 22.40 17.75 26.89
C LEU A 50 23.93 17.82 26.77
N GLY A 51 24.62 18.48 27.71
CA GLY A 51 26.09 18.52 27.75
C GLY A 51 26.70 17.14 28.02
N ASP A 52 25.99 16.29 28.77
CA ASP A 52 26.41 14.92 29.08
C ASP A 52 26.35 13.98 27.85
N VAL A 53 25.64 14.37 26.78
CA VAL A 53 25.50 13.56 25.55
C VAL A 53 26.78 13.55 24.72
N LEU A 54 27.40 14.72 24.58
CA LEU A 54 28.66 14.93 23.87
C LEU A 54 29.46 15.95 24.70
N PRO A 55 30.38 15.48 25.57
CA PRO A 55 31.23 16.36 26.36
C PRO A 55 31.97 17.36 25.47
N ASP A 56 32.30 18.55 25.97
CA ASP A 56 32.99 19.59 25.17
C ASP A 56 34.34 19.12 24.58
N GLU A 57 34.95 18.09 25.16
CA GLU A 57 36.18 17.45 24.66
C GLU A 57 35.93 16.35 23.59
N ALA A 58 34.68 16.09 23.23
CA ALA A 58 34.32 15.11 22.23
C ALA A 58 34.82 15.55 20.84
N GLY A 59 35.98 15.02 20.44
CA GLY A 59 36.52 15.25 19.10
C GLY A 59 35.59 14.74 17.99
N THR A 60 35.84 15.18 16.76
CA THR A 60 35.06 14.79 15.56
C THR A 60 34.90 13.27 15.42
N GLY A 61 35.87 12.48 15.89
CA GLY A 61 35.81 11.02 15.90
C GLY A 61 34.66 10.44 16.75
N ALA A 62 34.33 11.06 17.89
CA ALA A 62 33.24 10.60 18.75
C ALA A 62 31.87 10.82 18.09
N VAL A 63 31.66 11.98 17.47
CA VAL A 63 30.43 12.29 16.72
C VAL A 63 30.27 11.34 15.52
N LEU A 64 31.34 11.09 14.76
CA LEU A 64 31.33 10.14 13.66
C LEU A 64 31.09 8.70 14.14
N GLY A 65 31.70 8.31 15.27
CA GLY A 65 31.49 7.02 15.90
C GLY A 65 30.04 6.81 16.34
N PHE A 66 29.43 7.82 16.96
CA PHE A 66 28.02 7.79 17.34
C PHE A 66 27.10 7.68 16.11
N ALA A 67 27.34 8.49 15.08
CA ALA A 67 26.57 8.43 13.84
C ALA A 67 26.69 7.06 13.15
N LEU A 68 27.89 6.48 13.13
CA LEU A 68 28.12 5.13 12.61
C LEU A 68 27.42 4.08 13.46
N ALA A 69 27.47 4.17 14.78
CA ALA A 69 26.79 3.24 15.68
C ALA A 69 25.26 3.31 15.52
N ALA A 70 24.70 4.52 15.38
CA ALA A 70 23.28 4.71 15.08
C ALA A 70 22.88 4.12 13.73
N LEU A 71 23.71 4.29 12.70
CA LEU A 71 23.50 3.70 11.38
C LEU A 71 23.53 2.16 11.45
N VAL A 72 24.53 1.59 12.13
CA VAL A 72 24.66 0.14 12.33
C VAL A 72 23.47 -0.39 13.14
N GLY A 73 23.07 0.29 14.21
CA GLY A 73 21.89 -0.05 15.00
C GLY A 73 20.61 -0.04 14.15
N GLY A 74 20.41 0.98 13.32
CA GLY A 74 19.30 1.04 12.37
C GLY A 74 19.29 -0.13 11.37
N ILE A 75 20.46 -0.53 10.86
CA ILE A 75 20.58 -1.71 9.98
C ILE A 75 20.22 -3.00 10.73
N LEU A 76 20.70 -3.16 11.97
CA LEU A 76 20.42 -4.34 12.79
C LEU A 76 18.94 -4.46 13.19
N LEU A 77 18.21 -3.35 13.28
CA LEU A 77 16.77 -3.35 13.60
C LEU A 77 15.87 -3.71 12.41
N ARG A 78 16.36 -3.66 11.17
CA ARG A 78 15.53 -3.91 9.98
C ARG A 78 14.75 -5.22 9.97
N PRO A 79 15.31 -6.39 10.36
CA PRO A 79 14.55 -7.63 10.40
C PRO A 79 13.33 -7.54 11.32
N PHE A 80 13.47 -6.83 12.45
CA PHE A 80 12.40 -6.62 13.42
C PHE A 80 11.37 -5.61 12.91
N GLU A 81 11.82 -4.53 12.27
CA GLU A 81 10.92 -3.57 11.62
C GLU A 81 10.02 -4.29 10.61
N ARG A 82 10.56 -5.19 9.79
CA ARG A 82 9.76 -5.93 8.80
C ARG A 82 8.62 -6.73 9.44
N VAL A 83 8.89 -7.39 10.58
CA VAL A 83 7.85 -8.11 11.33
C VAL A 83 6.78 -7.14 11.83
N LEU A 84 7.17 -5.99 12.38
CA LEU A 84 6.22 -4.99 12.85
C LEU A 84 5.40 -4.37 11.70
N VAL A 85 6.03 -4.11 10.55
CA VAL A 85 5.34 -3.65 9.34
C VAL A 85 4.28 -4.66 8.89
N GLN A 86 4.59 -5.96 8.87
CA GLN A 86 3.60 -7.01 8.55
C GLN A 86 2.40 -7.00 9.51
N GLN A 87 2.63 -6.68 10.80
CA GLN A 87 1.55 -6.54 11.78
C GLN A 87 0.68 -5.31 11.47
N VAL A 88 1.26 -4.20 11.02
CA VAL A 88 0.52 -2.99 10.59
C VAL A 88 -0.21 -3.22 9.28
N GLU A 89 0.34 -4.03 8.37
CA GLU A 89 -0.33 -4.48 7.14
C GLU A 89 -1.48 -5.45 7.43
N GLY A 90 -1.45 -6.16 8.56
CA GLY A 90 -2.55 -7.00 9.02
C GLY A 90 -2.38 -8.50 8.75
N TYR A 91 -1.14 -8.97 8.55
CA TYR A 91 -0.79 -10.39 8.45
C TYR A 91 -0.86 -11.09 9.82
N TRP A 92 -2.03 -11.07 10.45
CA TRP A 92 -2.28 -11.64 11.77
C TRP A 92 -2.63 -13.13 11.69
N ASP A 93 -2.04 -13.88 10.76
CA ASP A 93 -2.21 -15.33 10.72
C ASP A 93 -1.17 -16.00 11.63
N ALA A 94 -1.48 -17.18 12.18
CA ALA A 94 -0.53 -17.91 13.02
C ALA A 94 0.79 -18.11 12.25
N PRO A 95 1.96 -17.79 12.86
CA PRO A 95 2.23 -17.66 14.30
C PRO A 95 2.13 -16.25 14.92
N SER A 96 1.48 -15.28 14.27
CA SER A 96 1.38 -13.90 14.78
C SER A 96 0.74 -13.82 16.18
N PRO A 97 1.28 -13.00 17.11
CA PRO A 97 0.70 -12.82 18.44
C PRO A 97 -0.71 -12.20 18.41
N LEU A 98 -1.07 -11.54 17.30
CA LEU A 98 -2.36 -10.89 17.11
C LEU A 98 -3.42 -11.81 16.46
N ALA A 99 -3.09 -13.08 16.21
CA ALA A 99 -3.97 -13.99 15.47
C ALA A 99 -5.35 -14.19 16.11
N ARG A 100 -5.42 -14.23 17.45
CA ARG A 100 -6.69 -14.34 18.18
C ARG A 100 -7.58 -13.12 18.00
N LEU A 101 -7.01 -11.95 17.72
CA LEU A 101 -7.73 -10.69 17.55
C LEU A 101 -8.16 -10.45 16.10
N ARG A 102 -7.65 -11.23 15.13
CA ARG A 102 -7.94 -11.06 13.71
C ARG A 102 -9.44 -11.03 13.43
N GLY A 103 -10.19 -12.00 13.97
CA GLY A 103 -11.64 -12.08 13.75
C GLY A 103 -12.40 -10.84 14.23
N ALA A 104 -12.08 -10.36 15.44
CA ALA A 104 -12.70 -9.16 16.00
C ALA A 104 -12.32 -7.90 15.22
N ALA A 105 -11.05 -7.74 14.85
CA ALA A 105 -10.58 -6.60 14.07
C ALA A 105 -11.20 -6.55 12.66
N VAL A 106 -11.28 -7.69 11.98
CA VAL A 106 -11.97 -7.81 10.68
C VAL A 106 -13.45 -7.47 10.81
N GLU A 107 -14.12 -7.94 11.86
CA GLU A 107 -15.54 -7.63 12.10
C GLU A 107 -15.77 -6.14 12.37
N LEU A 108 -14.87 -5.47 13.11
CA LEU A 108 -14.92 -4.02 13.31
C LEU A 108 -14.83 -3.27 11.97
N HIS A 109 -13.92 -3.70 11.08
CA HIS A 109 -13.76 -3.13 9.76
C HIS A 109 -14.97 -3.39 8.85
N ARG A 110 -15.53 -4.61 8.89
CA ARG A 110 -16.77 -4.98 8.19
C ARG A 110 -17.91 -4.07 8.59
N ARG A 111 -18.20 -3.97 9.90
CA ARG A 111 -19.25 -3.07 10.42
C ARG A 111 -19.04 -1.64 10.01
N ARG A 112 -17.79 -1.16 10.04
CA ARG A 112 -17.47 0.22 9.65
C ARG A 112 -17.78 0.47 8.17
N ARG A 113 -17.41 -0.45 7.29
CA ARG A 113 -17.71 -0.39 5.85
C ARG A 113 -19.21 -0.47 5.60
N ASP A 114 -19.86 -1.50 6.13
CA ASP A 114 -21.28 -1.79 5.87
C ASP A 114 -22.19 -0.69 6.43
N ASN A 115 -21.89 -0.16 7.62
CA ASN A 115 -22.62 0.99 8.17
C ASN A 115 -22.45 2.26 7.31
N ALA A 116 -21.28 2.48 6.71
CA ALA A 116 -21.06 3.62 5.80
C ALA A 116 -21.83 3.41 4.49
N ALA A 117 -21.77 2.20 3.90
CA ALA A 117 -22.52 1.84 2.71
C ALA A 117 -24.04 1.98 2.91
N ALA A 118 -24.57 1.50 4.04
CA ALA A 118 -25.98 1.63 4.38
C ALA A 118 -26.42 3.10 4.53
N ARG A 119 -25.55 3.97 5.09
CA ARG A 119 -25.85 5.41 5.18
C ARG A 119 -25.87 6.07 3.81
N ILE A 120 -24.96 5.71 2.90
CA ILE A 120 -24.98 6.21 1.52
C ILE A 120 -26.29 5.82 0.83
N GLN A 121 -26.65 4.54 0.87
CA GLN A 121 -27.90 4.03 0.30
C GLN A 121 -29.14 4.72 0.87
N LEU A 122 -29.19 4.93 2.19
CA LEU A 122 -30.30 5.63 2.84
C LEU A 122 -30.47 7.06 2.31
N VAL A 123 -29.36 7.75 2.03
CA VAL A 123 -29.40 9.11 1.50
C VAL A 123 -29.84 9.13 0.04
N GLU A 124 -29.39 8.17 -0.76
CA GLU A 124 -29.82 7.98 -2.15
C GLU A 124 -31.33 7.71 -2.23
N TRP A 125 -31.86 6.87 -1.32
CA TRP A 125 -33.28 6.54 -1.28
C TRP A 125 -34.16 7.66 -0.73
N LYS A 126 -33.62 8.50 0.16
CA LYS A 126 -34.36 9.62 0.76
C LYS A 126 -33.56 10.92 0.64
N PRO A 127 -33.47 11.51 -0.56
CA PRO A 127 -32.78 12.77 -0.77
C PRO A 127 -33.41 13.87 0.10
N LEU A 128 -32.59 14.76 0.65
CA LEU A 128 -33.11 15.96 1.31
C LEU A 128 -33.62 16.90 0.23
N GLU A 129 -34.94 17.03 0.15
CA GLU A 129 -35.56 18.02 -0.70
C GLU A 129 -35.46 19.40 -0.07
N PHE A 130 -35.25 20.41 -0.92
CA PHE A 130 -35.34 21.79 -0.47
C PHE A 130 -36.80 22.06 -0.09
N GLN A 131 -37.06 22.45 1.16
CA GLN A 131 -38.39 22.85 1.56
C GLN A 131 -38.73 24.18 0.89
N HIS A 132 -39.67 24.12 -0.05
CA HIS A 132 -40.22 25.30 -0.70
C HIS A 132 -41.19 25.99 0.28
N GLY A 133 -41.11 27.32 0.42
CA GLY A 133 -41.99 28.09 1.32
C GLY A 133 -41.35 28.61 2.62
N VAL A 134 -40.03 28.45 2.77
CA VAL A 134 -39.28 28.99 3.91
C VAL A 134 -38.98 30.49 3.69
N SER A 135 -39.70 31.38 4.38
CA SER A 135 -39.61 32.83 4.15
C SER A 135 -38.56 33.57 4.99
N THR A 136 -38.04 32.94 6.04
CA THR A 136 -37.10 33.59 6.98
C THR A 136 -35.64 33.27 6.64
N LEU A 137 -34.77 34.29 6.62
CA LEU A 137 -33.32 34.12 6.38
C LEU A 137 -32.67 33.12 7.35
N ARG A 138 -33.08 33.12 8.62
CA ARG A 138 -32.58 32.18 9.63
C ARG A 138 -32.86 30.73 9.23
N SER A 139 -34.09 30.42 8.84
CA SER A 139 -34.48 29.07 8.43
C SER A 139 -33.81 28.62 7.13
N LEU A 140 -33.59 29.53 6.17
CA LEU A 140 -32.77 29.24 4.98
C LEU A 140 -31.31 28.90 5.37
N SER A 141 -30.72 29.69 6.27
CA SER A 141 -29.34 29.45 6.75
C SER A 141 -29.21 28.13 7.52
N ASP A 142 -30.20 27.76 8.32
CA ASP A 142 -30.23 26.50 9.04
C ASP A 142 -30.40 25.30 8.10
N GLN A 143 -31.23 25.45 7.06
CA GLN A 143 -31.39 24.46 6.00
C GLN A 143 -30.09 24.24 5.23
N GLU A 144 -29.40 25.31 4.84
CA GLU A 144 -28.11 25.22 4.16
C GLU A 144 -27.04 24.56 5.05
N ARG A 145 -26.98 24.91 6.34
CA ARG A 145 -26.08 24.25 7.31
C ARG A 145 -26.36 22.75 7.42
N ARG A 146 -27.62 22.33 7.41
CA ARG A 146 -28.01 20.91 7.42
C ARG A 146 -27.57 20.20 6.14
N MET A 147 -27.76 20.82 4.97
CA MET A 147 -27.31 20.27 3.69
C MET A 147 -25.80 20.09 3.66
N ARG A 148 -25.02 21.13 4.01
CA ARG A 148 -23.55 21.06 4.08
C ARG A 148 -23.05 20.01 5.07
N ARG A 149 -23.71 19.84 6.22
CA ARG A 149 -23.36 18.78 7.19
C ARG A 149 -23.61 17.39 6.61
N ARG A 150 -24.72 17.19 5.89
CA ARG A 150 -25.04 15.91 5.26
C ARG A 150 -24.10 15.59 4.11
N GLU A 151 -23.79 16.55 3.25
CA GLU A 151 -22.80 16.41 2.18
C GLU A 151 -21.43 16.02 2.74
N ARG A 152 -20.95 16.69 3.78
CA ARG A 152 -19.70 16.31 4.47
C ARG A 152 -19.74 14.90 5.05
N ALA A 153 -20.91 14.46 5.55
CA ALA A 153 -21.09 13.10 6.07
C ALA A 153 -21.07 12.06 4.94
N LEU A 154 -21.71 12.34 3.80
CA LEU A 154 -21.67 11.51 2.60
C LEU A 154 -20.26 11.35 2.06
N THR A 155 -19.56 12.46 1.82
CA THR A 155 -18.17 12.42 1.35
C THR A 155 -17.26 11.66 2.32
N ARG A 156 -17.56 11.71 3.63
CA ARG A 156 -16.83 10.91 4.62
C ARG A 156 -17.16 9.43 4.50
N ASP A 157 -18.42 9.07 4.31
CA ASP A 157 -18.85 7.68 4.18
C ASP A 157 -18.37 7.06 2.87
N GLU A 158 -18.39 7.81 1.76
CA GLU A 158 -17.79 7.43 0.46
C GLU A 158 -16.30 7.12 0.65
N ARG A 159 -15.53 8.03 1.26
CA ARG A 159 -14.11 7.79 1.58
C ARG A 159 -13.87 6.58 2.50
N ILE A 160 -14.85 6.24 3.35
CA ILE A 160 -14.76 5.05 4.18
C ILE A 160 -14.94 3.82 3.28
N VAL A 161 -16.00 3.76 2.48
CA VAL A 161 -16.31 2.63 1.58
C VAL A 161 -15.19 2.43 0.56
N ASP A 162 -14.73 3.51 -0.08
CA ASP A 162 -13.58 3.51 -1.00
C ASP A 162 -12.26 3.09 -0.33
N GLY A 163 -12.21 3.02 1.00
CA GLY A 163 -11.04 2.53 1.72
C GLY A 163 -10.95 1.00 1.82
N TYR A 164 -12.00 0.26 1.43
CA TYR A 164 -12.10 -1.19 1.61
C TYR A 164 -12.21 -1.94 0.28
N PRO A 165 -11.81 -3.22 0.25
CA PRO A 165 -12.12 -4.10 -0.87
C PRO A 165 -13.64 -4.29 -0.97
N ASP A 166 -14.14 -4.35 -2.20
CA ASP A 166 -15.55 -4.62 -2.50
C ASP A 166 -15.74 -6.13 -2.66
N ASP A 167 -16.56 -6.74 -1.80
CA ASP A 167 -16.81 -8.19 -1.82
C ASP A 167 -17.78 -8.59 -2.97
N LYS A 168 -18.34 -7.62 -3.71
CA LYS A 168 -19.47 -7.83 -4.64
C LYS A 168 -19.10 -8.51 -5.96
N THR A 169 -17.84 -8.49 -6.38
CA THR A 169 -17.41 -9.06 -7.67
C THR A 169 -16.99 -10.53 -7.58
N THR A 170 -16.79 -11.04 -6.36
CA THR A 170 -16.36 -12.42 -6.13
C THR A 170 -17.52 -13.39 -6.33
N SER A 171 -17.39 -14.39 -7.22
CA SER A 171 -18.40 -15.43 -7.38
C SER A 171 -18.59 -16.22 -6.07
N ALA A 172 -19.78 -16.76 -5.81
CA ALA A 172 -20.06 -17.51 -4.58
C ALA A 172 -19.13 -18.73 -4.35
N ALA A 173 -18.50 -19.23 -5.42
CA ALA A 173 -17.48 -20.29 -5.35
C ALA A 173 -16.11 -19.74 -4.91
N GLU A 174 -15.69 -18.58 -5.42
CA GLU A 174 -14.46 -17.88 -5.02
C GLU A 174 -14.54 -17.32 -3.59
N GLN A 175 -15.74 -16.88 -3.15
CA GLN A 175 -16.00 -16.45 -1.77
C GLN A 175 -15.78 -17.57 -0.74
N ARG A 176 -15.95 -18.85 -1.14
CA ARG A 176 -15.72 -20.00 -0.25
C ARG A 176 -14.24 -20.36 -0.11
N ILE A 177 -13.42 -20.02 -1.10
CA ILE A 177 -11.98 -20.33 -1.13
C ILE A 177 -11.17 -19.18 -0.50
N HIS A 178 -11.58 -17.93 -0.72
CA HIS A 178 -10.95 -16.77 -0.11
C HIS A 178 -11.56 -16.47 1.27
N ARG A 179 -10.81 -16.76 2.34
CA ARG A 179 -11.06 -16.19 3.68
C ARG A 179 -11.38 -14.71 3.54
N SER A 180 -12.35 -14.21 4.30
CA SER A 180 -12.78 -12.80 4.34
C SER A 180 -11.69 -11.83 3.86
N GLU A 181 -11.92 -11.21 2.72
CA GLU A 181 -10.93 -10.39 2.00
C GLU A 181 -10.54 -9.14 2.81
N LEU A 182 -11.42 -8.75 3.72
CA LEU A 182 -11.17 -7.75 4.73
C LEU A 182 -9.99 -8.15 5.63
N MET A 183 -9.07 -7.22 5.77
CA MET A 183 -7.90 -7.29 6.64
C MET A 183 -8.20 -6.67 8.02
N PRO A 184 -7.46 -7.05 9.08
CA PRO A 184 -7.65 -6.53 10.42
C PRO A 184 -7.16 -5.08 10.60
N THR A 185 -6.48 -4.50 9.61
CA THR A 185 -5.97 -3.12 9.68
C THR A 185 -6.44 -2.29 8.49
N ARG A 186 -6.49 -0.97 8.68
CA ARG A 186 -6.86 -0.04 7.59
C ARG A 186 -5.85 -0.06 6.46
N LEU A 187 -4.55 -0.17 6.76
CA LEU A 187 -3.50 -0.26 5.74
C LEU A 187 -3.67 -1.50 4.87
N GLY A 188 -3.87 -2.67 5.49
CA GLY A 188 -4.11 -3.92 4.78
C GLY A 188 -5.34 -3.86 3.87
N ASN A 189 -6.43 -3.25 4.35
CA ASN A 189 -7.63 -3.07 3.55
C ASN A 189 -7.40 -2.19 2.32
N VAL A 190 -6.63 -1.09 2.45
CA VAL A 190 -6.29 -0.21 1.32
C VAL A 190 -5.40 -0.94 0.30
N LEU A 191 -4.39 -1.67 0.77
CA LEU A 191 -3.52 -2.46 -0.11
C LEU A 191 -4.30 -3.56 -0.84
N ARG A 192 -5.10 -4.32 -0.09
CA ARG A 192 -5.95 -5.38 -0.63
C ARG A 192 -6.94 -4.86 -1.67
N ARG A 193 -7.53 -3.68 -1.45
CA ARG A 193 -8.36 -3.00 -2.44
C ARG A 193 -7.58 -2.70 -3.72
N GLY A 194 -6.36 -2.16 -3.59
CA GLY A 194 -5.50 -1.87 -4.75
C GLY A 194 -5.15 -3.12 -5.55
N GLU A 195 -4.79 -4.21 -4.86
CA GLU A 195 -4.50 -5.51 -5.49
C GLU A 195 -5.69 -6.04 -6.29
N ARG A 196 -6.90 -5.95 -5.72
CA ARG A 196 -8.16 -6.40 -6.33
C ARG A 196 -8.53 -5.58 -7.56
N LEU A 197 -8.66 -4.26 -7.37
CA LEU A 197 -9.15 -3.36 -8.40
C LEU A 197 -8.25 -3.27 -9.63
N ALA A 198 -6.99 -3.70 -9.55
CA ALA A 198 -6.05 -3.58 -10.65
C ALA A 198 -6.48 -4.39 -11.89
N GLY A 199 -6.83 -5.67 -11.73
CA GLY A 199 -7.18 -6.56 -12.84
C GLY A 199 -8.67 -6.90 -12.94
N ASP A 200 -9.44 -6.78 -11.85
CA ASP A 200 -10.85 -7.24 -11.77
C ASP A 200 -11.72 -6.67 -12.90
N ARG A 201 -11.49 -5.40 -13.27
CA ARG A 201 -12.23 -4.72 -14.36
C ARG A 201 -12.10 -5.42 -15.71
N TYR A 202 -11.00 -6.13 -15.93
CA TYR A 202 -10.66 -6.82 -17.18
C TYR A 202 -10.80 -8.34 -17.09
N GLY A 203 -11.29 -8.87 -15.96
CA GLY A 203 -11.38 -10.32 -15.73
C GLY A 203 -10.03 -10.98 -15.46
N LEU A 204 -9.01 -10.20 -15.09
CA LEU A 204 -7.68 -10.69 -14.72
C LEU A 204 -7.55 -10.71 -13.21
N ASP A 205 -7.23 -11.87 -12.61
CA ASP A 205 -6.74 -11.86 -11.22
C ASP A 205 -5.35 -11.25 -11.22
N SER A 206 -5.22 -10.11 -10.54
CA SER A 206 -3.98 -9.34 -10.52
C SER A 206 -2.79 -10.13 -9.99
N MET A 207 -2.99 -11.00 -9.00
CA MET A 207 -1.92 -11.79 -8.38
C MET A 207 -1.46 -12.94 -9.28
N VAL A 208 -2.37 -13.49 -10.08
CA VAL A 208 -2.05 -14.56 -11.04
C VAL A 208 -1.42 -14.00 -12.31
N ALA A 209 -1.98 -12.92 -12.86
CA ALA A 209 -1.58 -12.35 -14.14
C ALA A 209 -0.31 -11.49 -14.05
N TYR A 210 -0.11 -10.73 -12.97
CA TYR A 210 0.99 -9.76 -12.88
C TYR A 210 2.39 -10.36 -13.11
N PRO A 211 2.77 -11.52 -12.55
CA PRO A 211 4.10 -12.11 -12.81
C PRO A 211 4.38 -12.39 -14.30
N ARG A 212 3.33 -12.63 -15.10
CA ARG A 212 3.45 -12.85 -16.56
C ARG A 212 3.39 -11.55 -17.35
N ILE A 213 2.70 -10.52 -16.84
CA ILE A 213 2.63 -9.19 -17.46
C ILE A 213 3.90 -8.39 -17.17
N TYR A 214 4.51 -8.58 -16.00
CA TYR A 214 5.67 -7.83 -15.50
C TYR A 214 6.81 -7.65 -16.52
N PRO A 215 7.24 -8.69 -17.29
CA PRO A 215 8.30 -8.54 -18.29
C PRO A 215 7.99 -7.54 -19.42
N TYR A 216 6.71 -7.24 -19.65
CA TYR A 216 6.25 -6.31 -20.69
C TYR A 216 6.05 -4.88 -20.16
N VAL A 217 6.11 -4.70 -18.84
CA VAL A 217 5.93 -3.40 -18.21
C VAL A 217 7.06 -2.45 -18.59
N SER A 218 6.71 -1.28 -19.10
CA SER A 218 7.72 -0.27 -19.47
C SER A 218 8.63 0.10 -18.29
N GLU A 219 9.91 0.37 -18.56
CA GLU A 219 10.89 0.76 -17.52
C GLU A 219 10.39 1.95 -16.69
N ARG A 220 9.77 2.95 -17.33
CA ARG A 220 9.21 4.13 -16.66
C ARG A 220 8.14 3.76 -15.62
N LEU A 221 7.27 2.81 -15.94
CA LEU A 221 6.20 2.35 -15.06
C LEU A 221 6.76 1.45 -13.95
N ALA A 222 7.68 0.54 -14.28
CA ALA A 222 8.37 -0.30 -13.30
C ALA A 222 9.12 0.54 -12.26
N GLU A 223 9.82 1.60 -12.69
CA GLU A 223 10.47 2.53 -11.76
C GLU A 223 9.46 3.32 -10.92
N ALA A 224 8.34 3.76 -11.49
CA ALA A 224 7.30 4.46 -10.75
C ALA A 224 6.70 3.57 -9.65
N MET A 225 6.47 2.29 -9.94
CA MET A 225 6.06 1.30 -8.94
C MET A 225 7.12 1.12 -7.86
N ALA A 226 8.38 0.92 -8.24
CA ALA A 226 9.48 0.72 -7.30
C ALA A 226 9.63 1.91 -6.33
N ARG A 227 9.60 3.15 -6.85
CA ARG A 227 9.65 4.37 -6.03
C ARG A 227 8.47 4.48 -5.07
N ASN A 228 7.27 4.11 -5.52
CA ASN A 228 6.07 4.16 -4.69
C ASN A 228 6.14 3.12 -3.54
N LEU A 229 6.56 1.89 -3.85
CA LEU A 229 6.77 0.85 -2.84
C LEU A 229 7.84 1.26 -1.82
N GLU A 230 8.94 1.87 -2.24
CA GLU A 230 9.97 2.39 -1.32
C GLU A 230 9.40 3.49 -0.40
N LEU A 231 8.62 4.41 -0.94
CA LEU A 231 7.96 5.46 -0.16
C LEU A 231 6.93 4.87 0.83
N LEU A 232 6.18 3.85 0.41
CA LEU A 232 5.23 3.14 1.26
C LEU A 232 5.95 2.47 2.42
N THR A 233 6.98 1.66 2.14
CA THR A 233 7.78 0.99 3.17
C THR A 233 8.39 2.01 4.13
N THR A 234 9.00 3.09 3.61
CA THR A 234 9.60 4.14 4.45
C THR A 234 8.59 4.79 5.37
N THR A 235 7.40 5.15 4.87
CA THR A 235 6.36 5.82 5.67
C THR A 235 5.76 4.89 6.73
N VAL A 236 5.59 3.60 6.44
CA VAL A 236 5.13 2.62 7.44
C VAL A 236 6.22 2.39 8.49
N SER A 237 7.48 2.23 8.10
CA SER A 237 8.61 2.08 9.04
C SER A 237 8.78 3.29 9.95
N LEU A 238 8.60 4.52 9.44
CA LEU A 238 8.57 5.73 10.26
C LEU A 238 7.43 5.70 11.28
N SER A 239 6.23 5.30 10.86
CA SER A 239 5.08 5.20 11.77
C SER A 239 5.34 4.21 12.92
N VAL A 240 5.89 3.04 12.59
CA VAL A 240 6.28 2.02 13.57
C VAL A 240 7.38 2.56 14.50
N SER A 241 8.42 3.18 13.95
CA SER A 241 9.55 3.70 14.73
C SER A 241 9.13 4.80 15.70
N PHE A 242 8.28 5.74 15.28
CA PHE A 242 7.73 6.74 16.18
C PHE A 242 6.75 6.15 17.20
N GLY A 243 6.01 5.10 16.85
CA GLY A 243 5.18 4.36 17.80
C GLY A 243 6.00 3.66 18.89
N LEU A 244 7.11 3.02 18.50
CA LEU A 244 8.07 2.44 19.43
C LEU A 244 8.74 3.51 20.28
N LEU A 245 9.18 4.62 19.67
CA LEU A 245 9.76 5.76 20.39
C LEU A 245 8.79 6.26 21.45
N SER A 246 7.51 6.46 21.10
CA SER A 246 6.48 6.86 22.05
C SER A 246 6.35 5.90 23.23
N ALA A 247 6.42 4.59 22.98
CA ALA A 247 6.35 3.59 24.05
C ALA A 247 7.59 3.66 24.96
N ILE A 248 8.78 3.81 24.38
CA ILE A 248 10.06 3.91 25.10
C ILE A 248 10.13 5.21 25.92
N THR A 249 9.59 6.32 25.40
CA THR A 249 9.61 7.63 26.08
C THR A 249 8.39 7.86 26.98
N LEU A 250 7.48 6.89 27.11
CA LEU A 250 6.27 7.03 27.91
C LEU A 250 6.54 7.42 29.39
N PRO A 251 7.59 6.91 30.06
CA PRO A 251 7.91 7.32 31.44
C PRO A 251 8.19 8.82 31.61
N LEU A 252 8.62 9.52 30.57
CA LEU A 252 8.92 10.97 30.63
C LEU A 252 7.67 11.81 30.95
N LEU A 253 6.46 11.26 30.77
CA LEU A 253 5.23 11.93 31.21
C LEU A 253 5.22 12.23 32.71
N GLY A 254 5.94 11.44 33.52
CA GLY A 254 6.06 11.66 34.96
C GLY A 254 6.87 12.90 35.36
N ARG A 255 7.68 13.45 34.45
CA ARG A 255 8.53 14.63 34.73
C ARG A 255 7.75 15.93 34.84
N LEU A 256 6.61 16.03 34.16
CA LEU A 256 5.78 17.24 34.07
C LEU A 256 6.54 18.51 33.58
N ASP A 257 7.66 18.33 32.88
CA ASP A 257 8.47 19.39 32.27
C ASP A 257 8.33 19.38 30.73
N LEU A 258 9.14 20.17 30.01
CA LEU A 258 9.10 20.22 28.55
C LEU A 258 9.35 18.85 27.89
N TRP A 259 10.12 17.96 28.54
CA TRP A 259 10.46 16.63 28.00
C TRP A 259 9.29 15.65 28.08
N SER A 260 8.27 15.94 28.89
CA SER A 260 6.98 15.22 28.86
C SER A 260 6.26 15.33 27.51
N LEU A 261 6.59 16.33 26.69
CA LEU A 261 6.04 16.47 25.33
C LEU A 261 6.65 15.48 24.33
N VAL A 262 7.80 14.88 24.60
CA VAL A 262 8.47 13.94 23.69
C VAL A 262 7.57 12.74 23.31
N PRO A 263 6.99 11.97 24.26
CA PRO A 263 6.08 10.88 23.90
C PRO A 263 4.86 11.38 23.12
N LEU A 264 4.31 12.56 23.44
CA LEU A 264 3.17 13.13 22.73
C LEU A 264 3.53 13.53 21.29
N ALA A 265 4.71 14.12 21.09
CA ALA A 265 5.24 14.45 19.77
C ALA A 265 5.49 13.18 18.95
N ALA A 266 6.06 12.14 19.56
CA ALA A 266 6.25 10.83 18.92
C ALA A 266 4.92 10.19 18.48
N ILE A 267 3.87 10.25 19.32
CA ILE A 267 2.51 9.82 18.92
C ILE A 267 2.02 10.62 17.72
N GLY A 268 2.14 11.95 17.76
CA GLY A 268 1.74 12.84 16.67
C GLY A 268 2.43 12.48 15.36
N LEU A 269 3.75 12.29 15.38
CA LEU A 269 4.54 11.89 14.22
C LEU A 269 4.19 10.48 13.73
N SER A 270 3.94 9.53 14.64
CA SER A 270 3.50 8.17 14.28
C SER A 270 2.16 8.19 13.55
N VAL A 271 1.20 8.98 14.03
CA VAL A 271 -0.12 9.14 13.41
C VAL A 271 -0.03 9.83 12.05
N LEU A 272 0.81 10.87 11.92
CA LEU A 272 1.04 11.57 10.66
C LEU A 272 1.69 10.63 9.63
N ALA A 273 2.72 9.89 10.03
CA ALA A 273 3.38 8.89 9.18
C ALA A 273 2.42 7.79 8.75
N TYR A 274 1.56 7.29 9.66
CA TYR A 274 0.53 6.30 9.32
C TYR A 274 -0.47 6.83 8.31
N ARG A 275 -0.92 8.09 8.46
CA ARG A 275 -1.80 8.73 7.47
C ARG A 275 -1.13 8.88 6.12
N GLY A 276 0.15 9.26 6.11
CA GLY A 276 0.98 9.29 4.90
C GLY A 276 1.03 7.92 4.22
N ALA A 277 1.30 6.87 4.99
CA ALA A 277 1.32 5.49 4.48
C ALA A 277 -0.01 5.07 3.83
N LEU A 278 -1.16 5.46 4.40
CA LEU A 278 -2.46 5.17 3.79
C LEU A 278 -2.66 5.88 2.44
N ILE A 279 -2.18 7.11 2.30
CA ILE A 279 -2.25 7.87 1.04
C ILE A 279 -1.33 7.22 0.01
N THR A 280 -0.09 6.90 0.40
CA THR A 280 0.87 6.23 -0.48
C THR A 280 0.37 4.86 -0.91
N ALA A 281 -0.22 4.07 0.00
CA ALA A 281 -0.81 2.76 -0.32
C ALA A 281 -1.95 2.87 -1.34
N ALA A 282 -2.83 3.87 -1.19
CA ALA A 282 -3.91 4.10 -2.15
C ALA A 282 -3.35 4.46 -3.54
N TYR A 283 -2.33 5.34 -3.59
CA TYR A 283 -1.66 5.70 -4.83
C TYR A 283 -0.88 4.52 -5.44
N ALA A 284 -0.27 3.66 -4.62
CA ALA A 284 0.36 2.42 -5.07
C ALA A 284 -0.65 1.52 -5.80
N GLY A 285 -1.86 1.39 -5.25
CA GLY A 285 -2.99 0.71 -5.90
C GLY A 285 -3.29 1.30 -7.28
N THR A 286 -3.37 2.63 -7.42
CA THR A 286 -3.60 3.28 -8.72
C THR A 286 -2.48 3.03 -9.74
N VAL A 287 -1.22 3.11 -9.32
CA VAL A 287 -0.08 2.79 -10.21
C VAL A 287 -0.12 1.33 -10.62
N PHE A 288 -0.51 0.44 -9.70
CA PHE A 288 -0.68 -0.98 -10.00
C PHE A 288 -1.84 -1.24 -10.97
N SER A 289 -3.00 -0.58 -10.81
CA SER A 289 -4.09 -0.62 -11.80
C SER A 289 -3.65 -0.14 -13.17
N THR A 290 -2.78 0.88 -13.23
CA THR A 290 -2.25 1.40 -14.50
C THR A 290 -1.48 0.34 -15.28
N VAL A 291 -0.83 -0.62 -14.59
CA VAL A 291 -0.17 -1.77 -15.24
C VAL A 291 -1.18 -2.54 -16.07
N PHE A 292 -2.33 -2.88 -15.49
CA PHE A 292 -3.38 -3.61 -16.20
C PHE A 292 -4.07 -2.75 -17.24
N ASP A 293 -4.35 -1.48 -16.94
CA ASP A 293 -4.97 -0.56 -17.90
C ASP A 293 -4.20 -0.48 -19.23
N VAL A 294 -2.86 -0.52 -19.16
CA VAL A 294 -1.96 -0.42 -20.31
C VAL A 294 -1.62 -1.79 -20.90
N HIS A 295 -1.34 -2.80 -20.05
CA HIS A 295 -0.75 -4.08 -20.45
C HIS A 295 -1.74 -5.27 -20.44
N ARG A 296 -3.06 -5.02 -20.35
CA ARG A 296 -4.09 -6.07 -20.32
C ARG A 296 -4.07 -7.04 -21.50
N PHE A 297 -3.60 -6.62 -22.67
CA PHE A 297 -3.52 -7.48 -23.86
C PHE A 297 -2.21 -8.26 -23.97
N ASP A 298 -1.17 -7.87 -23.23
CA ASP A 298 0.17 -8.45 -23.37
C ASP A 298 0.19 -9.92 -22.96
N LEU A 299 -0.62 -10.31 -21.97
CA LEU A 299 -0.74 -11.71 -21.55
C LEU A 299 -1.29 -12.58 -22.67
N ALA A 300 -2.42 -12.18 -23.27
CA ALA A 300 -3.05 -12.91 -24.36
C ALA A 300 -2.12 -12.99 -25.58
N ALA A 301 -1.47 -11.88 -25.93
CA ALA A 301 -0.52 -11.81 -27.03
C ALA A 301 0.72 -12.70 -26.80
N ALA A 302 1.28 -12.69 -25.58
CA ALA A 302 2.43 -13.50 -25.21
C ALA A 302 2.12 -15.00 -25.28
N MET A 303 0.90 -15.39 -24.87
CA MET A 303 0.40 -16.76 -24.98
C MET A 303 -0.12 -17.11 -26.38
N ARG A 304 0.04 -16.21 -27.36
CA ARG A 304 -0.35 -16.38 -28.76
C ARG A 304 -1.84 -16.58 -28.98
N TYR A 305 -2.71 -16.13 -28.09
CA TYR A 305 -4.14 -16.12 -28.39
C TYR A 305 -4.50 -14.97 -29.33
N ALA A 306 -5.55 -15.15 -30.13
CA ALA A 306 -6.13 -14.05 -30.88
C ALA A 306 -6.59 -12.94 -29.93
N LEU A 307 -6.26 -11.70 -30.25
CA LEU A 307 -6.68 -10.56 -29.44
C LEU A 307 -8.21 -10.40 -29.52
N PRO A 308 -8.88 -10.16 -28.38
CA PRO A 308 -10.33 -10.00 -28.33
C PRO A 308 -10.77 -8.75 -29.10
N ARG A 309 -11.92 -8.81 -29.77
CA ARG A 309 -12.48 -7.68 -30.54
C ARG A 309 -13.54 -6.91 -29.77
N THR A 310 -14.08 -7.51 -28.72
CA THR A 310 -15.10 -6.90 -27.87
C THR A 310 -14.72 -6.99 -26.40
N ALA A 311 -15.29 -6.09 -25.58
CA ALA A 311 -15.05 -6.11 -24.13
C ALA A 311 -15.53 -7.41 -23.46
N ALA A 312 -16.59 -8.04 -23.99
CA ALA A 312 -17.08 -9.32 -23.50
C ALA A 312 -16.09 -10.45 -23.79
N GLU A 313 -15.56 -10.52 -25.02
CA GLU A 313 -14.52 -11.49 -25.39
C GLU A 313 -13.24 -11.30 -24.59
N GLU A 314 -12.84 -10.05 -24.33
CA GLU A 314 -11.68 -9.72 -23.50
C GLU A 314 -11.85 -10.29 -22.10
N PHE A 315 -12.99 -10.00 -21.47
CA PHE A 315 -13.28 -10.44 -20.12
C PHE A 315 -13.34 -11.97 -20.01
N GLU A 316 -14.02 -12.64 -20.94
CA GLU A 316 -14.10 -14.11 -20.97
C GLU A 316 -12.73 -14.78 -21.18
N LEU A 317 -11.93 -14.27 -22.13
CA LEU A 317 -10.59 -14.79 -22.38
C LEU A 317 -9.70 -14.61 -21.14
N ASN A 318 -9.68 -13.42 -20.57
CA ASN A 318 -8.87 -13.12 -19.39
C ASN A 318 -9.26 -13.95 -18.17
N GLN A 319 -10.56 -14.21 -17.97
CA GLN A 319 -11.00 -15.13 -16.93
C GLN A 319 -10.56 -16.57 -17.19
N SER A 320 -10.63 -17.03 -18.44
CA SER A 320 -10.18 -18.38 -18.83
C SER A 320 -8.67 -18.53 -18.58
N LEU A 321 -7.88 -17.53 -18.99
CA LEU A 321 -6.43 -17.48 -18.75
C LEU A 321 -6.10 -17.47 -17.26
N THR A 322 -6.78 -16.62 -16.48
CA THR A 322 -6.61 -16.54 -15.03
C THR A 322 -6.91 -17.87 -14.35
N ARG A 323 -8.02 -18.52 -14.72
CA ARG A 323 -8.41 -19.81 -14.15
C ARG A 323 -7.47 -20.93 -14.54
N TYR A 324 -6.94 -20.93 -15.76
CA TYR A 324 -5.90 -21.88 -16.16
C TYR A 324 -4.62 -21.67 -15.35
N LEU A 325 -4.14 -20.43 -15.24
CA LEU A 325 -2.88 -20.09 -14.57
C LEU A 325 -2.91 -20.24 -13.04
N SER A 326 -4.10 -20.30 -12.43
CA SER A 326 -4.27 -20.55 -11.00
C SER A 326 -4.34 -22.03 -10.63
N LYS A 327 -4.53 -22.94 -11.61
CA LYS A 327 -4.52 -24.39 -11.39
C LYS A 327 -3.10 -24.90 -11.12
N ALA A 328 -3.03 -26.11 -10.55
CA ALA A 328 -1.76 -26.79 -10.32
C ALA A 328 -1.01 -27.04 -11.64
N GLU A 329 0.33 -27.04 -11.60
CA GLU A 329 1.19 -27.23 -12.78
C GLU A 329 0.95 -28.56 -13.52
N SER A 330 0.37 -29.55 -12.84
CA SER A 330 -0.02 -30.83 -13.44
C SER A 330 -1.21 -30.73 -14.38
N HIS A 331 -2.00 -29.64 -14.32
CA HIS A 331 -3.11 -29.41 -15.23
C HIS A 331 -2.59 -28.88 -16.56
N THR A 332 -2.69 -29.68 -17.61
CA THR A 332 -2.15 -29.31 -18.91
C THR A 332 -3.14 -28.45 -19.69
N LEU A 333 -2.66 -27.74 -20.72
CA LEU A 333 -3.53 -26.99 -21.61
C LEU A 333 -4.55 -27.87 -22.34
N GLN A 334 -4.24 -29.15 -22.55
CA GLN A 334 -5.18 -30.10 -23.18
C GLN A 334 -6.36 -30.45 -22.27
N ASP A 335 -6.14 -30.41 -20.95
CA ASP A 335 -7.16 -30.69 -19.95
C ASP A 335 -8.12 -29.51 -19.73
N ASP A 336 -7.76 -28.31 -20.20
CA ASP A 336 -8.54 -27.10 -19.98
C ASP A 336 -9.64 -26.93 -21.04
N ALA A 337 -10.89 -27.15 -20.64
CA ALA A 337 -12.04 -27.11 -21.55
C ALA A 337 -12.28 -25.75 -22.24
N GLU A 338 -11.75 -24.66 -21.69
CA GLU A 338 -12.02 -23.31 -22.19
C GLU A 338 -10.91 -22.78 -23.11
N LEU A 339 -9.69 -23.27 -22.90
CA LEU A 339 -8.52 -22.85 -23.67
C LEU A 339 -8.08 -23.87 -24.73
N ARG A 340 -8.30 -25.18 -24.52
CA ARG A 340 -7.77 -26.23 -25.42
C ARG A 340 -8.21 -26.07 -26.88
N ASP A 341 -9.42 -25.57 -27.10
CA ASP A 341 -10.04 -25.43 -28.42
C ASP A 341 -9.93 -23.99 -28.96
N LYS A 342 -9.34 -23.06 -28.19
CA LYS A 342 -9.11 -21.68 -28.65
C LYS A 342 -7.96 -21.65 -29.66
N ARG A 343 -8.16 -20.90 -30.74
CA ARG A 343 -7.17 -20.77 -31.82
C ARG A 343 -6.02 -19.86 -31.40
N PHE A 344 -4.80 -20.29 -31.69
CA PHE A 344 -3.63 -19.44 -31.62
C PHE A 344 -3.54 -18.52 -32.84
N SER A 345 -3.07 -17.31 -32.61
CA SER A 345 -2.66 -16.35 -33.64
C SER A 345 -1.14 -16.40 -33.78
N HIS A 346 -0.68 -16.81 -34.95
CA HIS A 346 0.72 -16.75 -35.32
C HIS A 346 0.91 -15.60 -36.32
N PRO A 347 1.93 -14.74 -36.15
CA PRO A 347 2.23 -13.75 -37.17
C PRO A 347 2.48 -14.47 -38.50
N GLU A 348 1.95 -13.92 -39.60
CA GLU A 348 2.24 -14.43 -40.94
C GLU A 348 3.72 -14.18 -41.26
N GLY A 349 4.58 -15.16 -40.97
CA GLY A 349 6.02 -15.04 -41.15
C GLY A 349 6.82 -15.97 -40.23
N SER A 350 8.10 -16.15 -40.55
CA SER A 350 9.02 -16.91 -39.71
C SER A 350 9.11 -16.27 -38.31
N PRO A 351 9.16 -17.07 -37.22
CA PRO A 351 9.24 -16.51 -35.88
C PRO A 351 10.47 -15.60 -35.75
N PRO A 352 10.36 -14.45 -35.07
CA PRO A 352 11.49 -13.57 -34.86
C PRO A 352 12.60 -14.33 -34.11
N PRO A 353 13.88 -14.05 -34.41
CA PRO A 353 14.99 -14.68 -33.71
C PRO A 353 14.88 -14.42 -32.19
N PRO A 354 15.29 -15.37 -31.36
CA PRO A 354 15.12 -15.28 -29.91
C PRO A 354 15.76 -13.99 -29.35
N GLY A 355 14.98 -13.22 -28.59
CA GLY A 355 15.44 -12.02 -27.89
C GLY A 355 14.86 -10.68 -28.37
N GLN A 356 14.02 -10.66 -29.41
CA GLN A 356 13.31 -9.43 -29.81
C GLN A 356 11.93 -9.34 -29.14
N PRO A 357 11.56 -8.18 -28.56
CA PRO A 357 10.22 -7.98 -28.02
C PRO A 357 9.17 -8.08 -29.14
N LEU A 358 8.09 -8.79 -28.85
CA LEU A 358 6.90 -8.85 -29.71
C LEU A 358 6.21 -7.49 -29.66
N ILE A 359 6.61 -6.58 -30.54
CA ILE A 359 5.81 -5.39 -30.83
C ILE A 359 4.58 -5.91 -31.60
N PRO A 360 3.34 -5.65 -31.14
CA PRO A 360 2.16 -6.01 -31.91
C PRO A 360 2.24 -5.32 -33.29
N PRO A 361 1.89 -6.01 -34.39
CA PRO A 361 1.90 -5.38 -35.70
C PRO A 361 0.99 -4.13 -35.68
N PRO A 362 1.36 -3.05 -36.37
CA PRO A 362 0.45 -1.93 -36.56
C PRO A 362 -0.84 -2.49 -37.17
N GLY A 363 -1.96 -2.26 -36.50
CA GLY A 363 -3.26 -2.79 -36.93
C GLY A 363 -3.48 -2.46 -38.40
N ASP A 364 -3.92 -3.46 -39.17
CA ASP A 364 -4.25 -3.29 -40.58
C ASP A 364 -5.19 -2.09 -40.71
N GLY A 365 -4.64 -0.99 -41.23
CA GLY A 365 -5.46 0.09 -41.71
C GLY A 365 -6.27 -0.48 -42.85
N ASP A 366 -7.59 -0.55 -42.66
CA ASP A 366 -8.55 -0.75 -43.74
C ASP A 366 -8.30 0.30 -44.82
N ALA A 367 -7.48 -0.08 -45.79
CA ALA A 367 -7.42 0.54 -47.09
C ALA A 367 -8.29 -0.31 -48.01
N SER A 368 -9.59 0.00 -48.10
CA SER A 368 -10.43 -0.29 -49.27
C SER A 368 -11.81 0.39 -49.16
N ALA A 369 -12.05 1.29 -50.13
CA ALA A 369 -13.31 1.88 -50.62
C ALA A 369 -13.98 2.99 -49.80
#